data_AF-A0A6C7IB92-F1
#
_entry.id   AF-A0A6C7IB92-F1
#
_cell.length_a   1.000
_cell.length_b   1.000
_cell.length_c   1.000
_cell.angle_alpha   90.00
_cell.angle_beta   90.00
_cell.angle_gamma   90.00
#
_symmetry.space_group_name_H-M   'P 1'
#
loop_
_entity.id
_entity.type
_entity.pdbx_description
1 polymer ?
#
loop_
_entity_poly.entity_id
_entity_poly.type
_entity_poly.pdbx_seq_one_letter_code
_entity_poly.pdbx_strand_id
1 'polypeptide(L)'
;MRVIRPVEHADIAALMQLAGKTGGGLTSLPANEATLAARIERALKTWSGELPKGEQGYVFVLEDSETGEVGGICAIEVAVGLNDPWYNYRVGTLVHASKELNVYNALPTLFLSNDHTGSSELCTLFLDPEWRKEGNGYLLSKSRFMFMAAFRDKFNEKVVAEMRGVIDEHGYSPFWQSLGKRFFSMDFSRADFLCGTGQKAFIAELMPKHPIYTHFLSEEAQAVIGEVHPQTAPARAVLEKEGFRYRHYIDIFDGGPTLECDIDRVRAIRKSRLVEVAEGQPAPGDYPACLVANENYHHFRAALVRADPQTSRLVLTAAQLDALKCRAGDHVRLVRLCAEEKTV
;
A
#
# COMPACT_ATOMS: atom_id res chain seq x y z
N MET A 1 14.17 -16.53 10.75
CA MET A 1 13.06 -16.60 9.73
C MET A 1 12.43 -15.22 9.53
N ARG A 2 12.07 -14.79 8.31
CA ARG A 2 11.44 -13.48 8.06
C ARG A 2 9.93 -13.52 8.34
N VAL A 3 9.44 -12.62 9.18
CA VAL A 3 8.05 -12.63 9.66
C VAL A 3 7.46 -11.23 9.70
N ILE A 4 6.19 -11.12 9.32
CA ILE A 4 5.37 -9.92 9.47
C ILE A 4 4.73 -9.93 10.84
N ARG A 5 4.82 -8.82 11.57
CA ARG A 5 4.11 -8.61 12.84
C ARG A 5 3.57 -7.18 12.96
N PRO A 6 2.57 -6.93 13.83
CA PRO A 6 2.21 -5.58 14.24
C PRO A 6 3.42 -4.80 14.75
N VAL A 7 3.42 -3.50 14.49
CA VAL A 7 4.42 -2.57 15.04
C VAL A 7 4.28 -2.45 16.55
N GLU A 8 5.39 -2.22 17.23
CA GLU A 8 5.50 -1.95 18.67
C GLU A 8 6.26 -0.64 18.91
N HIS A 9 6.13 -0.04 20.10
CA HIS A 9 6.85 1.21 20.43
C HIS A 9 8.37 1.10 20.26
N ALA A 10 8.94 -0.07 20.53
CA ALA A 10 10.36 -0.33 20.41
C ALA A 10 10.87 -0.22 18.95
N ASP A 11 9.98 -0.31 17.95
CA ASP A 11 10.36 -0.26 16.54
C ASP A 11 10.69 1.16 16.05
N ILE A 12 10.42 2.21 16.84
CA ILE A 12 10.58 3.61 16.41
C ILE A 12 11.96 3.92 15.82
N ALA A 13 13.03 3.39 16.44
CA ALA A 13 14.39 3.60 15.96
C ALA A 13 14.62 2.96 14.58
N ALA A 14 14.13 1.73 14.37
CA ALA A 14 14.22 1.05 13.08
C ALA A 14 13.36 1.76 12.02
N LEU A 15 12.17 2.23 12.37
CA LEU A 15 11.31 2.97 11.45
C LEU A 15 11.93 4.31 11.04
N MET A 16 12.62 5.01 11.94
CA MET A 16 13.38 6.22 11.62
C MET A 16 14.51 5.93 10.63
N GLN A 17 15.23 4.82 10.80
CA GLN A 17 16.26 4.40 9.84
C GLN A 17 15.67 4.09 8.46
N LEU A 18 14.55 3.35 8.40
CA LEU A 18 13.86 3.07 7.15
C LEU A 18 13.34 4.35 6.47
N ALA A 19 12.74 5.27 7.23
CA ALA A 19 12.24 6.55 6.72
C ALA A 19 13.35 7.39 6.08
N GLY A 20 14.55 7.41 6.68
CA GLY A 20 15.72 8.09 6.12
C GLY A 20 16.21 7.54 4.78
N LYS A 21 15.82 6.30 4.41
CA LYS A 21 16.20 5.63 3.16
C LYS A 21 15.17 5.78 2.03
N THR A 22 14.06 6.49 2.24
CA THR A 22 12.94 6.59 1.27
C THR A 22 13.21 7.50 0.07
N GLY A 23 14.11 8.49 0.22
CA GLY A 23 14.42 9.45 -0.84
C GLY A 23 13.27 10.41 -1.20
N GLY A 24 12.38 10.73 -0.24
CA GLY A 24 11.24 11.65 -0.41
C GLY A 24 10.06 11.06 -1.20
N GLY A 25 8.92 11.75 -1.29
CA GLY A 25 7.77 11.33 -2.12
C GLY A 25 6.97 10.13 -1.58
N LEU A 26 7.36 9.59 -0.42
CA LEU A 26 6.58 8.62 0.33
C LEU A 26 6.05 9.31 1.59
N THR A 27 5.08 10.21 1.42
CA THR A 27 4.46 11.02 2.49
C THR A 27 4.01 10.18 3.68
N SER A 28 3.59 8.94 3.44
CA SER A 28 3.14 8.03 4.48
C SER A 28 4.26 7.48 5.38
N LEU A 29 5.55 7.72 5.08
CA LEU A 29 6.69 7.33 5.95
C LEU A 29 7.69 8.50 6.08
N PRO A 30 7.30 9.59 6.76
CA PRO A 30 8.15 10.76 6.90
C PRO A 30 9.32 10.48 7.85
N ALA A 31 10.48 11.05 7.58
CA ALA A 31 11.64 11.04 8.48
C ALA A 31 11.44 12.03 9.65
N ASN A 32 10.41 11.79 10.47
CA ASN A 32 10.03 12.62 11.60
C ASN A 32 9.58 11.75 12.78
N GLU A 33 10.37 11.74 13.85
CA GLU A 33 10.16 10.85 15.00
C GLU A 33 8.81 11.07 15.68
N ALA A 34 8.42 12.32 15.91
CA ALA A 34 7.13 12.63 16.54
C ALA A 34 5.94 12.09 15.72
N THR A 35 5.99 12.23 14.40
CA THR A 35 4.96 11.72 13.48
C THR A 35 4.92 10.20 13.48
N LEU A 36 6.07 9.53 13.42
CA LEU A 36 6.15 8.07 13.47
C LEU A 36 5.69 7.52 14.83
N ALA A 37 6.08 8.15 15.94
CA ALA A 37 5.65 7.78 17.27
C ALA A 37 4.12 7.91 17.44
N ALA A 38 3.54 9.03 16.98
CA ALA A 38 2.09 9.22 16.96
C ALA A 38 1.38 8.17 16.10
N ARG A 39 2.00 7.76 14.98
CA ARG A 39 1.45 6.71 14.12
C ARG A 39 1.48 5.33 14.79
N ILE A 40 2.56 4.99 15.50
CA ILE A 40 2.64 3.75 16.28
C ILE A 40 1.54 3.76 17.34
N GLU A 41 1.40 4.85 18.09
CA GLU A 41 0.34 4.99 19.11
C GLU A 41 -1.06 4.81 18.52
N ARG A 42 -1.34 5.45 17.38
CA ARG A 42 -2.60 5.29 16.65
C ARG A 42 -2.84 3.84 16.21
N ALA A 43 -1.78 3.15 15.76
CA ALA A 43 -1.88 1.74 15.41
C ALA A 43 -2.22 0.89 16.64
N LEU A 44 -1.56 1.09 17.77
CA LEU A 44 -1.84 0.40 19.04
C LEU A 44 -3.28 0.60 19.51
N LYS A 45 -3.79 1.83 19.45
CA LYS A 45 -5.20 2.13 19.76
C LYS A 45 -6.20 1.54 18.77
N THR A 46 -5.79 1.32 17.52
CA THR A 46 -6.58 0.56 16.54
C THR A 46 -6.70 -0.89 16.95
N TRP A 47 -5.60 -1.51 17.39
CA TRP A 47 -5.58 -2.89 17.88
C TRP A 47 -6.43 -3.08 19.15
N SER A 48 -6.56 -2.07 20.01
CA SER A 48 -7.44 -2.13 21.19
C SER A 48 -8.89 -1.74 20.91
N GLY A 49 -9.21 -1.26 19.70
CA GLY A 49 -10.58 -0.88 19.32
C GLY A 49 -11.04 0.45 19.93
N GLU A 50 -10.11 1.32 20.32
CA GLU A 50 -10.40 2.60 20.98
C GLU A 50 -10.72 3.74 20.01
N LEU A 51 -10.43 3.56 18.72
CA LEU A 51 -10.54 4.62 17.72
C LEU A 51 -11.81 4.52 16.88
N PRO A 52 -12.39 5.65 16.45
CA PRO A 52 -13.42 5.64 15.41
C PRO A 52 -12.84 5.19 14.07
N LYS A 53 -13.70 4.69 13.19
CA LYS A 53 -13.31 4.07 11.91
C LYS A 53 -12.36 4.91 11.05
N GLY A 54 -12.54 6.24 11.03
CA GLY A 54 -11.70 7.17 10.25
C GLY A 54 -10.27 7.36 10.79
N GLU A 55 -10.03 7.02 12.06
CA GLU A 55 -8.71 7.13 12.70
C GLU A 55 -7.97 5.79 12.75
N GLN A 56 -8.67 4.69 12.48
CA GLN A 56 -8.12 3.34 12.55
C GLN A 56 -7.11 3.08 11.42
N GLY A 57 -5.92 2.60 11.80
CA GLY A 57 -4.87 2.20 10.88
C GLY A 57 -4.02 1.09 11.47
N TYR A 58 -3.65 0.12 10.63
CA TYR A 58 -2.76 -0.98 11.00
C TYR A 58 -1.38 -0.74 10.43
N VAL A 59 -0.35 -0.95 11.24
CA VAL A 59 1.05 -0.85 10.81
C VAL A 59 1.75 -2.16 11.17
N PHE A 60 2.51 -2.67 10.21
CA PHE A 60 3.24 -3.91 10.31
C PHE A 60 4.71 -3.69 9.97
N VAL A 61 5.57 -4.50 10.56
CA VAL A 61 6.99 -4.57 10.24
C VAL A 61 7.36 -5.96 9.73
N LEU A 62 8.36 -6.02 8.84
CA LEU A 62 9.05 -7.26 8.48
C LEU A 62 10.29 -7.38 9.35
N GLU A 63 10.30 -8.41 10.19
CA GLU A 63 11.34 -8.67 11.18
C GLU A 63 12.08 -9.98 10.86
N ASP A 64 13.37 -10.05 11.21
CA ASP A 64 14.05 -11.32 11.42
C ASP A 64 13.73 -11.87 12.81
N SER A 65 13.00 -12.97 12.88
CA SER A 65 12.65 -13.61 14.16
C SER A 65 13.85 -14.06 15.00
N GLU A 66 15.04 -14.19 14.41
CA GLU A 66 16.25 -14.60 15.14
C GLU A 66 17.01 -13.41 15.74
N THR A 67 17.10 -12.29 15.00
CA THR A 67 17.90 -11.13 15.43
C THR A 67 17.05 -9.98 15.97
N GLY A 68 15.74 -9.96 15.71
CA GLY A 68 14.85 -8.84 16.00
C GLY A 68 15.03 -7.64 15.06
N GLU A 69 15.89 -7.76 14.03
CA GLU A 69 16.13 -6.68 13.08
C GLU A 69 14.90 -6.45 12.20
N VAL A 70 14.51 -5.18 12.04
CA VAL A 70 13.38 -4.77 11.18
C VAL A 70 13.90 -4.24 9.85
N GLY A 71 13.52 -4.90 8.76
CA GLY A 71 13.95 -4.57 7.40
C GLY A 71 12.90 -3.88 6.52
N GLY A 72 11.65 -3.82 6.97
CA GLY A 72 10.58 -3.22 6.18
C GLY A 72 9.34 -2.87 6.98
N ILE A 73 8.51 -2.02 6.41
CA ILE A 73 7.25 -1.52 6.98
C ILE A 73 6.16 -1.53 5.92
N CYS A 74 4.96 -1.93 6.32
CA CYS A 74 3.76 -1.69 5.55
C CYS A 74 2.56 -1.32 6.42
N ALA A 75 1.54 -0.70 5.83
CA ALA A 75 0.37 -0.29 6.57
C ALA A 75 -0.94 -0.44 5.79
N ILE A 76 -2.04 -0.27 6.52
CA ILE A 76 -3.40 -0.23 5.99
C ILE A 76 -4.16 0.87 6.75
N GLU A 77 -4.75 1.83 6.05
CA GLU A 77 -5.79 2.69 6.65
C GLU A 77 -7.14 2.02 6.50
N VAL A 78 -7.95 2.01 7.57
CA VAL A 78 -9.26 1.35 7.53
C VAL A 78 -10.23 2.08 6.63
N ALA A 79 -10.31 3.40 6.73
CA ALA A 79 -11.21 4.23 5.93
C ALA A 79 -10.61 5.63 5.69
N VAL A 80 -10.12 5.87 4.47
CA VAL A 80 -9.60 7.19 4.08
C VAL A 80 -10.72 8.21 3.93
N GLY A 81 -10.42 9.51 4.08
CA GLY A 81 -11.39 10.57 3.76
C GLY A 81 -12.45 10.86 4.82
N LEU A 82 -12.51 10.11 5.94
CA LEU A 82 -13.57 10.28 6.94
C LEU A 82 -13.31 11.44 7.93
N ASN A 83 -12.05 11.71 8.27
CA ASN A 83 -11.68 12.82 9.14
C ASN A 83 -11.23 14.03 8.33
N ASP A 84 -10.23 13.80 7.47
CA ASP A 84 -9.73 14.76 6.51
C ASP A 84 -10.05 14.25 5.10
N PRO A 85 -10.52 15.12 4.19
CA PRO A 85 -10.74 14.73 2.80
C PRO A 85 -9.48 14.11 2.19
N TRP A 86 -9.66 12.99 1.50
CA TRP A 86 -8.61 12.33 0.74
C TRP A 86 -8.78 12.71 -0.73
N TYR A 87 -7.94 13.62 -1.20
CA TYR A 87 -8.08 14.26 -2.51
C TYR A 87 -7.30 13.54 -3.60
N ASN A 88 -7.91 13.41 -4.78
CA ASN A 88 -7.25 12.95 -6.01
C ASN A 88 -7.72 13.81 -7.19
N TYR A 89 -7.00 13.73 -8.31
CA TYR A 89 -7.55 14.13 -9.59
C TYR A 89 -8.17 12.92 -10.29
N ARG A 90 -9.46 13.01 -10.63
CA ARG A 90 -10.08 12.10 -11.59
C ARG A 90 -9.71 12.55 -13.00
N VAL A 91 -9.05 11.68 -13.76
CA VAL A 91 -8.70 11.89 -15.17
C VAL A 91 -9.94 11.56 -16.03
N GLY A 92 -10.55 12.60 -16.59
CA GLY A 92 -11.74 12.49 -17.45
C GLY A 92 -11.48 13.04 -18.86
N THR A 93 -12.54 13.07 -19.66
CA THR A 93 -12.53 13.62 -21.01
C THR A 93 -13.66 14.64 -21.17
N LEU A 94 -13.34 15.85 -21.62
CA LEU A 94 -14.32 16.85 -22.04
C LEU A 94 -14.36 16.90 -23.56
N VAL A 95 -15.56 16.75 -24.13
CA VAL A 95 -15.78 16.80 -25.58
C VAL A 95 -16.30 18.17 -25.98
N HIS A 96 -15.58 18.82 -26.88
CA HIS A 96 -16.01 20.05 -27.55
C HIS A 96 -16.38 19.72 -28.98
N ALA A 97 -17.63 19.93 -29.35
CA ALA A 97 -18.12 19.66 -30.69
C ALA A 97 -18.77 20.93 -31.27
N SER A 98 -18.33 21.33 -32.46
CA SER A 98 -18.97 22.39 -33.25
C SER A 98 -19.35 21.82 -34.60
N LYS A 99 -20.66 21.66 -34.82
CA LYS A 99 -21.20 21.16 -36.08
C LYS A 99 -20.91 22.11 -37.24
N GLU A 100 -21.00 23.42 -37.00
CA GLU A 100 -20.75 24.45 -38.01
C GLU A 100 -19.31 24.44 -38.51
N LEU A 101 -18.36 24.24 -37.60
CA LEU A 101 -16.94 24.19 -37.93
C LEU A 101 -16.44 22.77 -38.26
N ASN A 102 -17.30 21.76 -38.19
CA ASN A 102 -16.95 20.33 -38.28
C ASN A 102 -15.78 19.96 -37.34
N VAL A 103 -15.81 20.49 -36.11
CA VAL A 103 -14.80 20.23 -35.07
C VAL A 103 -15.35 19.25 -34.05
N TYR A 104 -14.55 18.25 -33.70
CA TYR A 104 -14.79 17.35 -32.58
C TYR A 104 -13.46 17.11 -31.84
N ASN A 105 -13.34 17.68 -30.64
CA ASN A 105 -12.14 17.58 -29.82
C ASN A 105 -12.49 16.90 -28.49
N ALA A 106 -11.90 15.73 -28.23
CA ALA A 106 -11.98 15.04 -26.95
C ALA A 106 -10.71 15.33 -26.15
N LEU A 107 -10.81 16.18 -25.13
CA LEU A 107 -9.67 16.70 -24.38
C LEU A 107 -9.58 16.05 -22.98
N PRO A 108 -8.46 15.42 -22.62
CA PRO A 108 -8.24 14.93 -21.26
C PRO A 108 -8.22 16.07 -20.25
N THR A 109 -8.83 15.85 -19.09
CA THR A 109 -9.06 16.86 -18.07
C THR A 109 -8.92 16.26 -16.67
N LEU A 110 -8.37 17.02 -15.72
CA LEU A 110 -8.26 16.64 -14.32
C LEU A 110 -9.38 17.30 -13.52
N PHE A 111 -10.17 16.49 -12.81
CA PHE A 111 -11.23 16.95 -11.91
C PHE A 111 -10.82 16.68 -10.46
N LEU A 112 -10.69 17.71 -9.63
CA LEU A 112 -10.45 17.51 -8.20
C LEU A 112 -11.63 16.73 -7.61
N SER A 113 -11.32 15.69 -6.85
CA SER A 113 -12.29 14.75 -6.30
C SER A 113 -11.83 14.21 -4.95
N ASN A 114 -12.75 13.57 -4.23
CA ASN A 114 -12.55 12.77 -3.03
C ASN A 114 -13.42 11.50 -3.07
N ASP A 115 -13.61 10.93 -4.27
CA ASP A 115 -14.52 9.81 -4.57
C ASP A 115 -14.21 8.52 -3.79
N HIS A 116 -12.98 8.36 -3.28
CA HIS A 116 -12.59 7.18 -2.49
C HIS A 116 -12.87 7.28 -1.00
N THR A 117 -13.49 8.37 -0.53
CA THR A 117 -13.88 8.54 0.88
C THR A 117 -14.60 7.29 1.40
N GLY A 118 -14.11 6.74 2.51
CA GLY A 118 -14.58 5.51 3.13
C GLY A 118 -13.92 4.23 2.63
N SER A 119 -13.06 4.25 1.61
CA SER A 119 -12.32 3.07 1.14
C SER A 119 -11.20 2.69 2.12
N SER A 120 -10.88 1.40 2.19
CA SER A 120 -9.63 0.97 2.85
C SER A 120 -8.45 1.25 1.94
N GLU A 121 -7.29 1.57 2.49
CA GLU A 121 -6.11 1.93 1.70
C GLU A 121 -4.90 1.08 2.09
N LEU A 122 -4.22 0.53 1.08
CA LEU A 122 -2.87 -0.02 1.23
C LEU A 122 -1.83 1.12 1.22
N CYS A 123 -1.71 1.83 2.32
CA CYS A 123 -0.69 2.87 2.47
C CYS A 123 0.66 2.27 2.88
N THR A 124 1.73 3.08 2.83
CA THR A 124 3.11 2.75 3.24
C THR A 124 3.60 1.38 2.78
N LEU A 125 4.57 1.35 1.87
CA LEU A 125 5.26 0.12 1.54
C LEU A 125 6.73 0.43 1.31
N PHE A 126 7.56 0.09 2.29
CA PHE A 126 8.99 0.29 2.18
C PHE A 126 9.74 -0.93 2.66
N LEU A 127 10.67 -1.39 1.83
CA LEU A 127 11.59 -2.48 2.14
C LEU A 127 13.00 -1.99 1.86
N ASP A 128 13.84 -2.13 2.87
CA ASP A 128 15.26 -1.82 2.77
C ASP A 128 15.88 -2.55 1.56
N PRO A 129 16.65 -1.86 0.69
CA PRO A 129 17.32 -2.48 -0.43
C PRO A 129 18.05 -3.80 -0.11
N GLU A 130 18.70 -3.90 1.06
CA GLU A 130 19.45 -5.11 1.47
C GLU A 130 18.53 -6.31 1.78
N TRP A 131 17.25 -6.02 2.01
CA TRP A 131 16.21 -6.99 2.30
C TRP A 131 15.37 -7.36 1.08
N ARG A 132 15.60 -6.77 -0.10
CA ARG A 132 14.90 -7.05 -1.37
C ARG A 132 15.34 -8.38 -2.02
N LYS A 133 15.28 -9.45 -1.25
CA LYS A 133 15.65 -10.82 -1.63
C LYS A 133 14.60 -11.81 -1.13
N GLU A 134 14.68 -13.05 -1.62
CA GLU A 134 13.95 -14.20 -1.05
C GLU A 134 12.42 -14.03 -0.93
N GLY A 135 11.83 -13.16 -1.76
CA GLY A 135 10.39 -12.92 -1.75
C GLY A 135 9.89 -11.95 -0.66
N ASN A 136 10.78 -11.31 0.11
CA ASN A 136 10.41 -10.37 1.18
C ASN A 136 9.50 -9.24 0.72
N GLY A 137 9.69 -8.71 -0.49
CA GLY A 137 8.80 -7.68 -1.06
C GLY A 137 7.37 -8.19 -1.28
N TYR A 138 7.22 -9.46 -1.71
CA TYR A 138 5.92 -10.09 -1.83
C TYR A 138 5.29 -10.36 -0.46
N LEU A 139 6.08 -10.86 0.51
CA LEU A 139 5.63 -11.08 1.88
C LEU A 139 5.11 -9.78 2.51
N LEU A 140 5.91 -8.72 2.46
CA LEU A 140 5.56 -7.41 3.02
C LEU A 140 4.29 -6.84 2.37
N SER A 141 4.20 -6.88 1.04
CA SER A 141 3.02 -6.34 0.35
C SER A 141 1.76 -7.17 0.57
N LYS A 142 1.84 -8.50 0.41
CA LYS A 142 0.67 -9.40 0.39
C LYS A 142 0.21 -9.87 1.77
N SER A 143 1.02 -9.73 2.81
CA SER A 143 0.58 -9.98 4.20
C SER A 143 -0.63 -9.13 4.58
N ARG A 144 -0.71 -7.90 4.05
CA ARG A 144 -1.86 -7.01 4.19
C ARG A 144 -3.16 -7.65 3.67
N PHE A 145 -3.09 -8.40 2.56
CA PHE A 145 -4.24 -9.14 2.06
C PHE A 145 -4.62 -10.31 2.95
N MET A 146 -3.64 -11.01 3.52
CA MET A 146 -3.94 -12.10 4.46
C MET A 146 -4.58 -11.57 5.74
N PHE A 147 -4.14 -10.41 6.22
CA PHE A 147 -4.76 -9.71 7.34
C PHE A 147 -6.19 -9.28 7.01
N MET A 148 -6.40 -8.66 5.85
CA MET A 148 -7.74 -8.32 5.35
C MET A 148 -8.66 -9.52 5.18
N ALA A 149 -8.12 -10.68 4.78
CA ALA A 149 -8.89 -11.92 4.67
C ALA A 149 -9.28 -12.48 6.04
N ALA A 150 -8.37 -12.43 7.02
CA ALA A 150 -8.59 -12.94 8.37
C ALA A 150 -9.58 -12.09 9.16
N PHE A 151 -9.54 -10.77 8.98
CA PHE A 151 -10.35 -9.80 9.74
C PHE A 151 -11.20 -8.95 8.80
N ARG A 152 -11.93 -9.63 7.90
CA ARG A 152 -12.68 -9.03 6.79
C ARG A 152 -13.71 -7.98 7.24
N ASP A 153 -14.26 -8.13 8.44
CA ASP A 153 -15.23 -7.20 9.06
C ASP A 153 -14.62 -5.82 9.40
N LYS A 154 -13.28 -5.74 9.49
CA LYS A 154 -12.57 -4.48 9.77
C LYS A 154 -12.41 -3.59 8.54
N PHE A 155 -12.67 -4.09 7.34
CA PHE A 155 -12.32 -3.42 6.08
C PHE A 155 -13.53 -3.17 5.18
N ASN A 156 -13.39 -2.15 4.33
CA ASN A 156 -14.43 -1.72 3.40
C ASN A 156 -14.42 -2.55 2.12
N GLU A 157 -15.50 -2.46 1.36
CA GLU A 157 -15.67 -3.18 0.09
C GLU A 157 -14.59 -2.80 -0.94
N LYS A 158 -14.22 -1.52 -1.00
CA LYS A 158 -13.16 -1.03 -1.87
C LYS A 158 -11.83 -0.92 -1.13
N VAL A 159 -10.78 -1.40 -1.78
CA VAL A 159 -9.39 -1.20 -1.37
C VAL A 159 -8.68 -0.39 -2.45
N VAL A 160 -8.00 0.67 -2.04
CA VAL A 160 -7.22 1.54 -2.91
C VAL A 160 -5.74 1.51 -2.53
N ALA A 161 -4.89 1.88 -3.48
CA ALA A 161 -3.47 2.08 -3.25
C ALA A 161 -3.01 3.26 -4.11
N GLU A 162 -2.71 4.39 -3.47
CA GLU A 162 -2.05 5.51 -4.14
C GLU A 162 -0.55 5.22 -4.28
N MET A 163 -0.07 5.28 -5.52
CA MET A 163 1.28 4.88 -5.87
C MET A 163 2.09 6.13 -6.16
N ARG A 164 3.24 6.29 -5.49
CA ARG A 164 4.19 7.39 -5.72
C ARG A 164 4.47 7.58 -7.22
N GLY A 165 4.24 8.79 -7.71
CA GLY A 165 4.47 9.22 -9.08
C GLY A 165 5.93 9.53 -9.39
N VAL A 166 6.18 10.04 -10.59
CA VAL A 166 7.54 10.28 -11.08
C VAL A 166 8.16 11.50 -10.39
N ILE A 167 9.26 11.25 -9.69
CA ILE A 167 10.12 12.24 -9.03
C ILE A 167 11.55 11.80 -9.34
N ASP A 168 12.41 12.70 -9.82
CA ASP A 168 13.81 12.35 -10.10
C ASP A 168 14.69 12.33 -8.83
N GLU A 169 15.96 12.00 -9.02
CA GLU A 169 16.95 11.92 -7.93
C GLU A 169 17.24 13.28 -7.27
N HIS A 170 16.86 14.39 -7.90
CA HIS A 170 16.99 15.75 -7.39
C HIS A 170 15.71 16.24 -6.71
N GLY A 171 14.67 15.41 -6.62
CA GLY A 171 13.37 15.77 -6.04
C GLY A 171 12.46 16.56 -6.98
N TYR A 172 12.75 16.55 -8.29
CA TYR A 172 11.92 17.19 -9.30
C TYR A 172 10.77 16.28 -9.72
N SER A 173 9.53 16.76 -9.57
CA SER A 173 8.34 16.14 -10.16
C SER A 173 7.86 17.00 -11.33
N PRO A 174 7.82 16.46 -12.57
CA PRO A 174 7.30 17.18 -13.73
C PRO A 174 5.86 17.64 -13.52
N PHE A 175 5.03 16.79 -12.90
CA PHE A 175 3.64 17.10 -12.60
C PHE A 175 3.52 18.25 -11.59
N TRP A 176 4.25 18.18 -10.47
CA TRP A 176 4.26 19.25 -9.47
C TRP A 176 4.71 20.58 -10.07
N GLN A 177 5.79 20.56 -10.87
CA GLN A 177 6.36 21.75 -11.46
C GLN A 177 5.37 22.42 -12.42
N SER A 178 4.66 21.63 -13.21
CA SER A 178 3.69 22.17 -14.18
C SER A 178 2.40 22.65 -13.53
N LEU A 179 1.93 21.98 -12.47
CA LEU A 179 0.63 22.24 -11.86
C LEU A 179 0.75 22.77 -10.42
N GLY A 180 1.13 21.91 -9.48
CA GLY A 180 1.02 22.20 -8.05
C GLY A 180 1.79 23.45 -7.62
N LYS A 181 3.02 23.65 -8.09
CA LYS A 181 3.86 24.82 -7.73
C LYS A 181 3.16 26.15 -7.99
N ARG A 182 2.29 26.24 -9.00
CA ARG A 182 1.55 27.46 -9.37
C ARG A 182 0.52 27.87 -8.33
N PHE A 183 -0.06 26.90 -7.61
CA PHE A 183 -1.10 27.14 -6.60
C PHE A 183 -0.53 27.21 -5.18
N PHE A 184 0.45 26.36 -4.88
CA PHE A 184 1.00 26.24 -3.53
C PHE A 184 2.19 27.17 -3.25
N SER A 185 2.81 27.74 -4.30
CA SER A 185 3.97 28.65 -4.19
C SER A 185 5.09 28.12 -3.28
N MET A 186 5.29 26.79 -3.27
CA MET A 186 6.33 26.10 -2.52
C MET A 186 6.92 24.94 -3.34
N ASP A 187 8.11 24.49 -2.95
CA ASP A 187 8.75 23.35 -3.58
C ASP A 187 8.10 22.02 -3.17
N PHE A 188 8.25 21.00 -4.02
CA PHE A 188 7.62 19.70 -3.84
C PHE A 188 7.97 19.08 -2.48
N SER A 189 9.25 19.09 -2.10
CA SER A 189 9.73 18.54 -0.83
C SER A 189 9.08 19.18 0.40
N ARG A 190 8.74 20.47 0.33
CA ARG A 190 8.02 21.17 1.41
C ARG A 190 6.57 20.73 1.46
N ALA A 191 5.89 20.64 0.32
CA ALA A 191 4.51 20.16 0.25
C ALA A 191 4.40 18.69 0.73
N ASP A 192 5.30 17.83 0.26
CA ASP A 192 5.43 16.42 0.63
C ASP A 192 5.60 16.26 2.16
N PHE A 193 6.50 17.06 2.76
CA PHE A 193 6.72 17.05 4.21
C PHE A 193 5.49 17.53 5.00
N LEU A 194 4.82 18.60 4.56
CA LEU A 194 3.61 19.09 5.22
C LEU A 194 2.48 18.04 5.20
N CYS A 195 2.26 17.42 4.04
CA CYS A 195 1.32 16.31 3.90
C CYS A 195 1.68 15.12 4.78
N GLY A 196 2.95 14.72 4.79
CA GLY A 196 3.43 13.59 5.58
C GLY A 196 3.35 13.83 7.09
N THR A 197 3.44 15.08 7.53
CA THR A 197 3.28 15.47 8.95
C THR A 197 1.83 15.82 9.32
N GLY A 198 0.86 15.52 8.44
CA GLY A 198 -0.57 15.64 8.73
C GLY A 198 -1.16 17.04 8.54
N GLN A 199 -0.39 18.02 8.07
CA GLN A 199 -0.91 19.36 7.78
C GLN A 199 -1.59 19.35 6.42
N LYS A 200 -2.88 18.99 6.33
CA LYS A 200 -3.60 18.85 5.04
C LYS A 200 -4.58 19.98 4.72
N ALA A 201 -4.85 20.88 5.68
CA ALA A 201 -5.80 21.98 5.50
C ALA A 201 -5.49 22.87 4.29
N PHE A 202 -4.20 23.10 4.03
CA PHE A 202 -3.72 23.93 2.94
C PHE A 202 -4.14 23.41 1.54
N ILE A 203 -4.42 22.10 1.41
CA ILE A 203 -4.86 21.48 0.15
C ILE A 203 -6.23 22.04 -0.24
N ALA A 204 -7.18 22.05 0.70
CA ALA A 204 -8.54 22.54 0.45
C ALA A 204 -8.57 24.05 0.16
N GLU A 205 -7.62 24.79 0.73
CA GLU A 205 -7.50 26.25 0.60
C GLU A 205 -6.88 26.66 -0.75
N LEU A 206 -5.95 25.87 -1.28
CA LEU A 206 -5.11 26.27 -2.42
C LEU A 206 -5.43 25.52 -3.72
N MET A 207 -6.09 24.35 -3.67
CA MET A 207 -6.40 23.59 -4.89
C MET A 207 -7.43 24.28 -5.80
N PRO A 208 -7.23 24.22 -7.14
CA PRO A 208 -8.21 24.71 -8.08
C PRO A 208 -9.49 23.87 -8.03
N LYS A 209 -10.64 24.55 -7.95
CA LYS A 209 -11.98 23.92 -7.90
C LYS A 209 -12.55 23.59 -9.27
N HIS A 210 -11.93 24.10 -10.34
CA HIS A 210 -12.39 23.90 -11.71
C HIS A 210 -11.54 22.85 -12.43
N PRO A 211 -12.11 22.15 -13.44
CA PRO A 211 -11.36 21.15 -14.18
C PRO A 211 -10.16 21.75 -14.90
N ILE A 212 -9.04 21.04 -14.91
CA ILE A 212 -7.81 21.47 -15.57
C ILE A 212 -7.61 20.66 -16.84
N TYR A 213 -7.56 21.34 -18.00
CA TYR A 213 -7.16 20.68 -19.24
C TYR A 213 -5.71 20.25 -19.17
N THR A 214 -5.43 18.96 -19.39
CA THR A 214 -4.03 18.46 -19.35
C THR A 214 -3.15 19.11 -20.41
N HIS A 215 -3.74 19.61 -21.50
CA HIS A 215 -3.05 20.33 -22.57
C HIS A 215 -2.44 21.67 -22.11
N PHE A 216 -2.85 22.21 -20.96
CA PHE A 216 -2.21 23.39 -20.37
C PHE A 216 -0.98 23.05 -19.52
N LEU A 217 -0.70 21.75 -19.33
CA LEU A 217 0.49 21.28 -18.65
C LEU A 217 1.64 21.12 -19.65
N SER A 218 2.88 21.15 -19.16
CA SER A 218 4.05 20.84 -19.98
C SER A 218 3.98 19.41 -20.53
N GLU A 219 4.63 19.13 -21.65
CA GLU A 219 4.64 17.80 -22.26
C GLU A 219 5.21 16.73 -21.30
N GLU A 220 6.25 17.07 -20.53
CA GLU A 220 6.80 16.20 -19.48
C GLU A 220 5.76 15.87 -18.39
N ALA A 221 4.92 16.83 -18.00
CA ALA A 221 3.90 16.63 -16.97
C ALA A 221 2.77 15.75 -17.51
N GLN A 222 2.38 15.96 -18.77
CA GLN A 222 1.39 15.11 -19.44
C GLN A 222 1.89 13.66 -19.55
N ALA A 223 3.17 13.46 -19.85
CA ALA A 223 3.77 12.15 -20.01
C ALA A 223 3.83 11.31 -18.71
N VAL A 224 3.80 11.94 -17.53
CA VAL A 224 3.87 11.24 -16.23
C VAL A 224 2.52 11.07 -15.54
N ILE A 225 1.41 11.53 -16.12
CA ILE A 225 0.07 11.34 -15.55
C ILE A 225 -0.29 9.85 -15.48
N GLY A 226 -0.48 9.33 -14.27
CA GLY A 226 -0.79 7.92 -14.03
C GLY A 226 0.42 6.99 -14.12
N GLU A 227 1.63 7.55 -14.22
CA GLU A 227 2.87 6.80 -14.19
C GLU A 227 3.46 6.74 -12.78
N VAL A 228 4.11 5.62 -12.47
CA VAL A 228 4.72 5.39 -11.15
C VAL A 228 6.21 5.68 -11.19
N HIS A 229 6.77 6.08 -10.04
CA HIS A 229 8.21 6.12 -9.86
C HIS A 229 8.87 4.77 -10.22
N PRO A 230 10.08 4.74 -10.80
CA PRO A 230 10.77 3.47 -11.14
C PRO A 230 10.90 2.51 -9.94
N GLN A 231 11.16 3.03 -8.73
CA GLN A 231 11.24 2.20 -7.52
C GLN A 231 9.87 1.68 -7.04
N THR A 232 8.77 2.27 -7.53
CA THR A 232 7.39 1.89 -7.21
C THR A 232 6.82 0.88 -8.23
N ALA A 233 7.39 0.81 -9.44
CA ALA A 233 6.94 -0.11 -10.50
C ALA A 233 6.80 -1.59 -10.07
N PRO A 234 7.72 -2.17 -9.27
CA PRO A 234 7.55 -3.53 -8.76
C PRO A 234 6.30 -3.69 -7.87
N ALA A 235 5.99 -2.70 -7.03
CA ALA A 235 4.82 -2.72 -6.18
C ALA A 235 3.52 -2.65 -6.99
N ARG A 236 3.47 -1.81 -8.04
CA ARG A 236 2.35 -1.76 -8.99
C ARG A 236 2.09 -3.11 -9.63
N ALA A 237 3.14 -3.77 -10.14
CA ALA A 237 3.02 -5.09 -10.77
C ALA A 237 2.51 -6.17 -9.79
N VAL A 238 2.89 -6.10 -8.51
CA VAL A 238 2.36 -6.99 -7.46
C VAL A 238 0.85 -6.79 -7.30
N LEU A 239 0.39 -5.54 -7.18
CA LEU A 239 -1.02 -5.21 -6.98
C LEU A 239 -1.87 -5.59 -8.20
N GLU A 240 -1.40 -5.30 -9.41
CA GLU A 240 -2.11 -5.62 -10.65
C GLU A 240 -2.30 -7.14 -10.83
N LYS A 241 -1.29 -7.95 -10.45
CA LYS A 241 -1.39 -9.42 -10.41
C LYS A 241 -2.38 -9.92 -9.35
N GLU A 242 -2.64 -9.14 -8.31
CA GLU A 242 -3.64 -9.45 -7.28
C GLU A 242 -5.05 -9.00 -7.65
N GLY A 243 -5.21 -8.18 -8.69
CA GLY A 243 -6.52 -7.76 -9.22
C GLY A 243 -6.76 -6.25 -9.20
N PHE A 244 -5.81 -5.46 -8.68
CA PHE A 244 -5.92 -4.01 -8.68
C PHE A 244 -5.82 -3.45 -10.11
N ARG A 245 -6.53 -2.35 -10.37
CA ARG A 245 -6.51 -1.69 -11.68
C ARG A 245 -6.43 -0.18 -11.51
N TYR A 246 -5.72 0.46 -12.42
CA TYR A 246 -5.82 1.91 -12.57
C TYR A 246 -7.23 2.28 -13.05
N ARG A 247 -7.87 3.21 -12.35
CA ARG A 247 -9.26 3.64 -12.61
C ARG A 247 -9.36 5.13 -12.87
N HIS A 248 -8.31 5.71 -13.47
CA HIS A 248 -8.26 7.12 -13.86
C HIS A 248 -8.29 8.08 -12.68
N TYR A 249 -7.60 7.75 -11.60
CA TYR A 249 -7.35 8.66 -10.49
C TYR A 249 -5.86 8.79 -10.25
N ILE A 250 -5.39 10.01 -10.04
CA ILE A 250 -3.99 10.30 -9.78
C ILE A 250 -3.84 11.15 -8.52
N ASP A 251 -2.70 11.01 -7.86
CA ASP A 251 -2.27 11.90 -6.78
C ASP A 251 -2.21 13.34 -7.29
N ILE A 252 -2.55 14.25 -6.38
CA ILE A 252 -2.67 15.67 -6.67
C ILE A 252 -1.33 16.41 -6.67
N PHE A 253 -0.26 15.80 -6.14
CA PHE A 253 1.08 16.39 -6.05
C PHE A 253 2.00 15.91 -7.16
N ASP A 254 2.11 14.59 -7.37
CA ASP A 254 3.09 13.98 -8.26
C ASP A 254 2.49 13.27 -9.49
N GLY A 255 1.16 13.19 -9.58
CA GLY A 255 0.45 12.57 -10.70
C GLY A 255 0.50 11.05 -10.73
N GLY A 256 1.01 10.41 -9.68
CA GLY A 256 1.07 8.96 -9.53
C GLY A 256 -0.32 8.32 -9.47
N PRO A 257 -0.51 7.09 -9.98
CA PRO A 257 -1.83 6.49 -10.10
C PRO A 257 -2.37 5.98 -8.76
N THR A 258 -3.68 6.12 -8.55
CA THR A 258 -4.43 5.33 -7.58
C THR A 258 -4.93 4.05 -8.24
N LEU A 259 -4.57 2.91 -7.66
CA LEU A 259 -5.09 1.60 -8.07
C LEU A 259 -6.23 1.18 -7.16
N GLU A 260 -7.24 0.51 -7.72
CA GLU A 260 -8.44 0.09 -6.99
C GLU A 260 -8.75 -1.38 -7.20
N CYS A 261 -9.32 -2.03 -6.18
CA CYS A 261 -9.90 -3.36 -6.26
C CYS A 261 -11.07 -3.50 -5.29
N ASP A 262 -12.10 -4.26 -5.69
CA ASP A 262 -13.06 -4.79 -4.72
C ASP A 262 -12.31 -5.82 -3.87
N ILE A 263 -12.37 -5.70 -2.55
CA ILE A 263 -11.58 -6.50 -1.60
C ILE A 263 -11.76 -8.01 -1.81
N ASP A 264 -12.98 -8.46 -2.09
CA ASP A 264 -13.30 -9.87 -2.28
C ASP A 264 -12.85 -10.41 -3.66
N ARG A 265 -12.39 -9.52 -4.56
CA ARG A 265 -11.77 -9.88 -5.84
C ARG A 265 -10.24 -9.98 -5.77
N VAL A 266 -9.63 -9.46 -4.69
CA VAL A 266 -8.19 -9.60 -4.47
C VAL A 266 -7.84 -11.08 -4.42
N ARG A 267 -6.92 -11.52 -5.28
CA ARG A 267 -6.60 -12.94 -5.48
C ARG A 267 -6.17 -13.59 -4.17
N ALA A 268 -5.23 -13.01 -3.43
CA ALA A 268 -4.74 -13.55 -2.17
C ALA A 268 -5.86 -13.72 -1.14
N ILE A 269 -6.81 -12.78 -1.08
CA ILE A 269 -7.99 -12.87 -0.21
C ILE A 269 -8.87 -14.04 -0.66
N ARG A 270 -9.36 -13.99 -1.90
CA ARG A 270 -10.29 -14.96 -2.48
C ARG A 270 -9.75 -16.39 -2.56
N LYS A 271 -8.44 -16.56 -2.74
CA LYS A 271 -7.79 -17.87 -2.91
C LYS A 271 -7.11 -18.36 -1.63
N SER A 272 -7.04 -17.56 -0.57
CA SER A 272 -6.59 -18.05 0.73
C SER A 272 -7.61 -19.04 1.29
N ARG A 273 -7.10 -20.07 1.98
CA ARG A 273 -7.91 -21.08 2.66
C ARG A 273 -7.35 -21.36 4.04
N LEU A 274 -8.22 -21.78 4.96
CA LEU A 274 -7.82 -22.24 6.28
C LEU A 274 -7.31 -23.68 6.19
N VAL A 275 -6.19 -23.93 6.85
CA VAL A 275 -5.53 -25.24 6.92
C VAL A 275 -5.07 -25.47 8.35
N GLU A 276 -5.35 -26.66 8.88
CA GLU A 276 -4.83 -27.06 10.19
C GLU A 276 -3.31 -27.21 10.12
N VAL A 277 -2.59 -26.72 11.14
CA VAL A 277 -1.14 -26.90 11.26
C VAL A 277 -0.79 -28.11 12.13
N ALA A 278 0.28 -28.80 11.78
CA ALA A 278 0.87 -29.87 12.57
C ALA A 278 2.35 -29.58 12.82
N GLU A 279 2.84 -29.94 14.00
CA GLU A 279 4.27 -29.92 14.26
C GLU A 279 4.95 -31.13 13.61
N GLY A 280 6.06 -30.90 12.93
CA GLY A 280 6.90 -31.95 12.39
C GLY A 280 7.90 -31.42 11.38
N GLN A 281 8.60 -32.34 10.72
CA GLN A 281 9.46 -31.98 9.60
C GLN A 281 8.62 -31.99 8.30
N PRO A 282 8.53 -30.88 7.56
CA PRO A 282 7.88 -30.88 6.25
C PRO A 282 8.50 -31.94 5.34
N ALA A 283 7.67 -32.63 4.56
CA ALA A 283 8.15 -33.62 3.61
C ALA A 283 9.15 -32.96 2.62
N PRO A 284 10.24 -33.64 2.26
CA PRO A 284 11.15 -33.12 1.23
C PRO A 284 10.41 -33.04 -0.12
N GLY A 285 10.67 -31.97 -0.87
CA GLY A 285 10.08 -31.74 -2.18
C GLY A 285 10.34 -30.32 -2.68
N ASP A 286 10.24 -30.12 -4.00
CA ASP A 286 10.28 -28.78 -4.59
C ASP A 286 8.89 -28.15 -4.57
N TYR A 287 8.53 -27.61 -3.40
CA TYR A 287 7.27 -26.93 -3.22
C TYR A 287 7.38 -25.44 -3.52
N PRO A 288 6.34 -24.81 -4.12
CA PRO A 288 6.32 -23.38 -4.35
C PRO A 288 6.29 -22.63 -3.01
N ALA A 289 6.76 -21.38 -3.03
CA ALA A 289 6.55 -20.47 -1.91
C ALA A 289 5.05 -20.17 -1.74
N CYS A 290 4.58 -20.31 -0.52
CA CYS A 290 3.25 -19.95 -0.07
C CYS A 290 3.33 -18.88 1.00
N LEU A 291 2.35 -17.99 1.01
CA LEU A 291 2.11 -17.05 2.08
C LEU A 291 1.22 -17.73 3.12
N VAL A 292 1.67 -17.73 4.36
CA VAL A 292 0.95 -18.25 5.51
C VAL A 292 0.73 -17.16 6.52
N ALA A 293 -0.46 -17.08 7.09
CA ALA A 293 -0.77 -16.15 8.16
C ALA A 293 -1.66 -16.79 9.22
N ASN A 294 -1.42 -16.49 10.48
CA ASN A 294 -2.34 -16.86 11.55
C ASN A 294 -3.60 -15.96 11.52
N GLU A 295 -4.64 -16.36 12.25
CA GLU A 295 -5.84 -15.53 12.46
C GLU A 295 -5.93 -15.01 13.90
N ASN A 296 -4.78 -14.74 14.53
CA ASN A 296 -4.74 -14.12 15.85
C ASN A 296 -4.65 -12.60 15.69
N TYR A 297 -5.73 -11.88 15.98
CA TYR A 297 -5.80 -10.43 15.77
C TYR A 297 -4.67 -9.69 16.52
N HIS A 298 -4.54 -9.87 17.83
CA HIS A 298 -3.53 -9.16 18.64
C HIS A 298 -2.10 -9.67 18.44
N HIS A 299 -1.93 -10.86 17.87
CA HIS A 299 -0.64 -11.47 17.63
C HIS A 299 -0.49 -11.91 16.18
N PHE A 300 -0.98 -11.08 15.25
CA PHE A 300 -0.96 -11.41 13.85
C PHE A 300 0.47 -11.72 13.39
N ARG A 301 0.64 -12.82 12.66
CA ARG A 301 1.90 -13.20 12.04
C ARG A 301 1.66 -13.68 10.63
N ALA A 302 2.54 -13.30 9.72
CA ALA A 302 2.59 -13.86 8.37
C ALA A 302 4.02 -14.12 7.91
N ALA A 303 4.21 -15.17 7.13
CA ALA A 303 5.53 -15.56 6.64
C ALA A 303 5.46 -16.35 5.32
N LEU A 304 6.61 -16.56 4.70
CA LEU A 304 6.74 -17.46 3.56
C LEU A 304 7.16 -18.85 4.02
N VAL A 305 6.48 -19.86 3.50
CA VAL A 305 6.84 -21.28 3.66
C VAL A 305 6.73 -21.99 2.33
N ARG A 306 7.62 -22.95 2.09
CA ARG A 306 7.54 -23.84 0.93
C ARG A 306 6.65 -25.02 1.29
N ALA A 307 5.49 -25.10 0.65
CA ALA A 307 4.49 -26.15 0.90
C ALA A 307 3.61 -26.36 -0.33
N ASP A 308 2.97 -27.53 -0.43
CA ASP A 308 1.90 -27.75 -1.39
C ASP A 308 0.73 -26.79 -1.09
N PRO A 309 0.37 -25.87 -2.02
CA PRO A 309 -0.75 -24.95 -1.83
C PRO A 309 -2.09 -25.65 -1.63
N GLN A 310 -2.23 -26.94 -1.97
CA GLN A 310 -3.44 -27.75 -1.83
C GLN A 310 -3.42 -28.74 -0.65
N THR A 311 -2.35 -28.73 0.18
CA THR A 311 -2.27 -29.63 1.34
C THR A 311 -3.47 -29.53 2.28
N SER A 312 -4.04 -30.65 2.72
CA SER A 312 -5.11 -30.64 3.73
C SER A 312 -4.61 -30.28 5.13
N ARG A 313 -3.31 -30.47 5.39
CA ARG A 313 -2.67 -30.20 6.68
C ARG A 313 -1.27 -29.64 6.46
N LEU A 314 -0.95 -28.50 7.06
CA LEU A 314 0.35 -27.85 6.88
C LEU A 314 1.31 -28.30 7.99
N VAL A 315 2.29 -29.13 7.64
CA VAL A 315 3.36 -29.52 8.57
C VAL A 315 4.37 -28.38 8.66
N LEU A 316 4.65 -27.93 9.88
CA LEU A 316 5.59 -26.85 10.19
C LEU A 316 6.58 -27.32 11.26
N THR A 317 7.82 -26.85 11.18
CA THR A 317 8.80 -27.07 12.24
C THR A 317 8.41 -26.30 13.51
N ALA A 318 8.94 -26.72 14.66
CA ALA A 318 8.74 -25.99 15.93
C ALA A 318 9.10 -24.49 15.80
N ALA A 319 10.24 -24.18 15.16
CA ALA A 319 10.65 -22.80 14.93
C ALA A 319 9.68 -22.01 14.05
N GLN A 320 9.04 -22.65 13.05
CA GLN A 320 8.03 -21.99 12.21
C GLN A 320 6.72 -21.75 12.96
N LEU A 321 6.29 -22.70 13.81
CA LEU A 321 5.13 -22.56 14.67
C LEU A 321 5.32 -21.42 15.68
N ASP A 322 6.47 -21.38 16.35
CA ASP A 322 6.83 -20.32 17.29
C ASP A 322 6.84 -18.95 16.60
N ALA A 323 7.47 -18.85 15.43
CA ALA A 323 7.55 -17.61 14.67
C ALA A 323 6.17 -17.12 14.17
N LEU A 324 5.27 -18.05 13.81
CA LEU A 324 3.88 -17.76 13.45
C LEU A 324 2.95 -17.61 14.67
N LYS A 325 3.44 -17.82 15.90
CA LYS A 325 2.64 -17.86 17.13
C LYS A 325 1.43 -18.81 17.03
N CYS A 326 1.66 -20.00 16.48
CA CYS A 326 0.68 -21.07 16.36
C CYS A 326 1.11 -22.29 17.18
N ARG A 327 0.15 -23.17 17.48
CA ARG A 327 0.35 -24.50 18.04
C ARG A 327 -0.19 -25.55 17.09
N ALA A 328 0.27 -26.79 17.21
CA ALA A 328 -0.33 -27.90 16.48
C ALA A 328 -1.85 -27.98 16.76
N GLY A 329 -2.66 -28.11 15.71
CA GLY A 329 -4.13 -28.07 15.77
C GLY A 329 -4.74 -26.69 15.47
N ASP A 330 -3.95 -25.60 15.51
CA ASP A 330 -4.44 -24.29 15.08
C ASP A 330 -4.69 -24.24 13.57
N HIS A 331 -5.45 -23.25 13.12
CA HIS A 331 -5.69 -23.00 11.71
C HIS A 331 -4.94 -21.75 11.24
N VAL A 332 -4.35 -21.84 10.05
CA VAL A 332 -3.69 -20.72 9.37
C VAL A 332 -4.28 -20.52 7.99
N ARG A 333 -4.29 -19.27 7.51
CA ARG A 333 -4.55 -18.98 6.10
C ARG A 333 -3.33 -19.32 5.27
N LEU A 334 -3.55 -20.06 4.19
CA LEU A 334 -2.53 -20.45 3.23
C LEU A 334 -2.95 -20.02 1.82
N VAL A 335 -2.02 -19.42 1.07
CA VAL A 335 -2.18 -19.16 -0.37
C VAL A 335 -0.82 -19.25 -1.08
N ARG A 336 -0.78 -19.77 -2.31
CA ARG A 336 0.44 -19.73 -3.14
C ARG A 336 0.92 -18.27 -3.29
N LEU A 337 2.22 -18.00 -3.24
CA LEU A 337 2.73 -16.63 -3.28
C LEU A 337 2.39 -15.91 -4.59
N CYS A 338 2.73 -16.54 -5.71
CA CYS A 338 2.42 -16.07 -7.07
C CYS A 338 1.35 -16.97 -7.70
N ALA A 339 0.53 -16.40 -8.60
CA ALA A 339 -0.39 -17.20 -9.40
C ALA A 339 0.40 -18.22 -10.25
N GLU A 340 -0.21 -19.35 -10.55
CA GLU A 340 0.30 -20.24 -11.60
C GLU A 340 0.22 -19.49 -12.93
N GLU A 341 1.33 -19.42 -13.65
CA GLU A 341 1.29 -19.03 -15.05
C GLU A 341 0.47 -20.11 -15.75
N LYS A 342 -0.65 -19.71 -16.38
CA LYS A 342 -1.34 -20.62 -17.29
C LYS A 342 -0.36 -20.89 -18.41
N THR A 343 0.16 -22.12 -18.48
CA THR A 343 0.83 -22.60 -19.67
C THR A 343 -0.24 -22.60 -20.76
N VAL A 344 -0.12 -21.68 -21.72
CA VAL A 344 -1.02 -21.57 -22.88
C VAL A 344 -0.66 -22.65 -23.88
#